data_AF-A0A653MFQ9-F1
#
_entry.id   AF-A0A653MFQ9-F1
#
_cell.length_a   1.000
_cell.length_b   1.000
_cell.length_c   1.000
_cell.angle_alpha   90.00
_cell.angle_beta   90.00
_cell.angle_gamma   90.00
#
_symmetry.space_group_name_H-M   'P 1'
#
loop_
_entity.id
_entity.type
_entity.pdbx_description
1 polymer ?
#
loop_
_entity_poly.entity_id
_entity_poly.type
_entity_poly.pdbx_seq_one_letter_code
_entity_poly.pdbx_strand_id
1 'polypeptide(L)'
;MGGNRRYGSDVSREAVNAAVTRPRPVSLTEQERQASGAGVELPERPEKVLAWVRYPESAVQVEGEAVAFNERAVLVRFPILGGGFQEAWVWRSAVTKRRQ
;
A
#
# COMPACT_ATOMS: atom_id res chain seq x y z
N MET A 1 -4.56 -4.66 -33.11
CA MET A 1 -4.80 -3.60 -32.11
C MET A 1 -4.63 -4.19 -30.73
N GLY A 2 -3.79 -3.59 -29.89
CA GLY A 2 -3.50 -4.07 -28.53
C GLY A 2 -2.08 -3.66 -28.12
N GLY A 3 -1.85 -2.34 -28.00
CA GLY A 3 -0.54 -1.77 -27.75
C GLY A 3 0.05 -2.22 -26.41
N ASN A 4 1.18 -2.90 -26.49
CA ASN A 4 2.04 -3.23 -25.36
C ASN A 4 2.64 -1.91 -24.82
N ARG A 5 1.99 -1.29 -23.83
CA ARG A 5 2.49 -0.10 -23.12
C ARG A 5 3.70 -0.49 -22.29
N ARG A 6 4.87 -0.47 -22.92
CA ARG A 6 6.16 -0.44 -22.24
C ARG A 6 6.27 0.93 -21.55
N TYR A 7 6.07 0.98 -20.24
CA TYR A 7 6.54 2.11 -19.45
C TYR A 7 8.06 2.13 -19.56
N GLY A 8 8.59 3.04 -20.37
CA GLY A 8 10.00 3.38 -20.38
C GLY A 8 10.37 3.90 -19.00
N SER A 9 11.25 3.18 -18.33
CA SER A 9 11.76 3.59 -17.03
C SER A 9 13.18 4.09 -17.22
N ASP A 10 13.29 5.36 -17.63
CA ASP A 10 14.45 6.20 -17.36
C ASP A 10 14.54 6.41 -15.83
N VAL A 11 14.94 5.36 -15.13
CA VAL A 11 15.22 5.44 -13.69
C VAL A 11 16.65 5.92 -13.56
N SER A 12 16.81 7.22 -13.38
CA SER A 12 18.11 7.83 -13.05
C SER A 12 18.72 7.12 -11.84
N ARG A 13 20.04 6.87 -11.85
CA ARG A 13 20.77 6.21 -10.74
C ARG A 13 20.53 6.89 -9.38
N GLU A 14 20.20 8.17 -9.38
CA GLU A 14 19.84 8.94 -8.19
C GLU A 14 18.49 8.50 -7.58
N ALA A 15 17.49 8.19 -8.41
CA ALA A 15 16.22 7.62 -7.96
C ALA A 15 16.40 6.19 -7.44
N VAL A 16 17.35 5.43 -8.02
CA VAL A 16 17.76 4.12 -7.51
C VAL A 16 18.37 4.26 -6.11
N ASN A 17 19.29 5.21 -5.90
CA ASN A 17 19.93 5.43 -4.59
C ASN A 17 18.95 5.95 -3.52
N ALA A 18 18.06 6.87 -3.87
CA ALA A 18 17.05 7.36 -2.94
C ALA A 18 16.03 6.27 -2.53
N ALA A 19 15.78 5.28 -3.39
CA ALA A 19 14.94 4.13 -3.07
C ALA A 19 15.60 3.14 -2.10
N VAL A 20 16.94 3.17 -1.95
CA VAL A 20 17.69 2.28 -1.04
C VAL A 20 17.59 2.72 0.42
N THR A 21 17.42 4.02 0.69
CA THR A 21 17.43 4.57 2.07
C THR A 21 16.03 4.76 2.68
N ARG A 22 14.95 4.56 1.91
CA ARG A 22 13.58 4.74 2.41
C ARG A 22 13.09 3.46 3.06
N PRO A 23 12.74 3.47 4.37
CA PRO A 23 12.17 2.29 5.01
C PRO A 23 10.88 1.90 4.28
N ARG A 24 10.77 0.61 3.96
CA ARG A 24 9.60 0.02 3.31
C ARG A 24 8.72 -0.67 4.36
N PRO A 25 7.40 -0.48 4.31
CA PRO A 25 6.52 -1.18 5.21
C PRO A 25 6.56 -2.68 4.92
N VAL A 26 6.49 -3.47 5.97
CA VAL A 26 6.21 -4.90 5.92
C VAL A 26 4.72 -5.05 5.58
N SER A 27 4.46 -5.42 4.33
CA SER A 27 3.13 -5.74 3.83
C SER A 27 2.81 -7.22 4.07
N LEU A 28 1.52 -7.57 4.19
CA LEU A 28 1.10 -8.96 4.10
C LEU A 28 1.61 -9.60 2.81
N THR A 29 2.12 -10.82 2.94
CA THR A 29 2.59 -11.65 1.84
C THR A 29 1.43 -12.10 0.94
N GLU A 30 1.73 -12.59 -0.26
CA GLU A 30 0.70 -13.19 -1.13
C GLU A 30 -0.04 -14.33 -0.44
N GLN A 31 0.67 -15.21 0.27
CA GLN A 31 0.07 -16.34 0.99
C GLN A 31 -0.90 -15.87 2.09
N GLU A 32 -0.50 -14.88 2.88
CA GLU A 32 -1.38 -14.28 3.89
C GLU A 32 -2.60 -13.61 3.27
N ARG A 33 -2.43 -12.94 2.13
CA ARG A 33 -3.55 -12.32 1.38
C ARG A 33 -4.54 -13.33 0.86
N GLN A 34 -4.07 -14.46 0.31
CA GLN A 34 -4.94 -15.54 -0.14
C GLN A 34 -5.68 -16.19 1.03
N ALA A 35 -5.02 -16.37 2.17
CA ALA A 35 -5.65 -16.84 3.40
C ALA A 35 -6.64 -15.82 4.02
N SER A 36 -6.57 -14.55 3.60
CA SER A 36 -7.43 -13.46 4.10
C SER A 36 -8.81 -13.42 3.45
N GLY A 37 -9.09 -14.30 2.48
CA GLY A 37 -10.37 -14.37 1.78
C GLY A 37 -10.21 -14.31 0.26
N ALA A 38 -11.18 -14.90 -0.44
CA ALA A 38 -11.21 -14.90 -1.90
C ALA A 38 -11.68 -13.54 -2.44
N GLY A 39 -11.09 -13.11 -3.56
CA GLY A 39 -11.49 -11.90 -4.28
C GLY A 39 -10.92 -10.62 -3.66
N VAL A 40 -10.10 -9.91 -4.44
CA VAL A 40 -9.73 -8.54 -4.12
C VAL A 40 -10.75 -7.62 -4.79
N GLU A 41 -11.45 -6.86 -3.98
CA GLU A 41 -12.41 -5.83 -4.40
C GLU A 41 -11.72 -4.47 -4.45
N LEU A 42 -12.11 -3.66 -5.44
CA LEU A 42 -11.70 -2.27 -5.57
C LEU A 42 -12.87 -1.39 -5.16
N PRO A 43 -12.72 -0.49 -4.18
CA PRO A 43 -13.79 0.44 -3.82
C PRO A 43 -14.06 1.39 -5.00
N GLU A 44 -15.32 1.78 -5.18
CA GLU A 44 -15.72 2.74 -6.24
C GLU A 44 -14.96 4.07 -6.13
N ARG A 45 -14.64 4.47 -4.90
CA ARG A 45 -13.81 5.63 -4.57
C ARG A 45 -12.85 5.28 -3.44
N PRO A 46 -11.57 5.69 -3.50
CA PRO A 46 -10.63 5.48 -2.41
C PRO A 46 -11.20 6.03 -1.09
N GLU A 47 -11.28 5.18 -0.05
CA GLU A 47 -11.83 5.58 1.25
C GLU A 47 -10.71 6.10 2.15
N LYS A 48 -10.89 7.26 2.79
CA LYS A 48 -9.92 7.80 3.76
C LYS A 48 -9.89 6.94 5.03
N VAL A 49 -8.70 6.49 5.41
CA VAL A 49 -8.50 5.60 6.55
C VAL A 49 -7.30 6.01 7.41
N LEU A 50 -7.34 5.60 8.67
CA LEU A 50 -6.17 5.48 9.53
C LEU A 50 -5.75 4.02 9.57
N ALA A 51 -4.49 3.73 9.26
CA ALA A 51 -3.99 2.36 9.22
C ALA A 51 -2.70 2.21 10.03
N TRP A 52 -2.60 1.12 10.80
CA TRP A 52 -1.33 0.72 11.40
C TRP A 52 -0.51 -0.06 10.37
N VAL A 53 0.64 0.51 9.99
CA VAL A 53 1.62 -0.13 9.12
C VAL A 53 2.85 -0.51 9.92
N ARG A 54 3.45 -1.64 9.60
CA ARG A 54 4.68 -2.10 10.27
C ARG A 54 5.88 -1.82 9.41
N TYR A 55 6.94 -1.34 10.03
CA TYR A 55 8.31 -1.33 9.52
C TYR A 55 9.13 -2.32 10.35
N PRO A 56 10.31 -2.76 9.87
CA PRO A 56 11.19 -3.63 10.65
C PRO A 56 11.47 -3.11 12.07
N GLU A 57 11.61 -1.80 12.22
CA GLU A 57 11.97 -1.12 13.46
C GLU A 57 10.78 -0.68 14.33
N SER A 58 9.59 -0.48 13.76
CA SER A 58 8.44 0.08 14.50
C SER A 58 7.11 -0.15 13.80
N ALA A 59 6.00 -0.02 14.56
CA ALA A 59 4.66 0.11 13.99
C ALA A 59 4.21 1.57 14.10
N VAL A 60 3.67 2.12 13.02
CA VAL A 60 3.23 3.51 12.96
C VAL A 60 1.83 3.60 12.38
N GLN A 61 1.05 4.58 12.86
CA GLN A 61 -0.26 4.87 12.30
C GLN A 61 -0.10 5.92 11.19
N VAL A 62 -0.69 5.66 10.03
CA VAL A 62 -0.65 6.54 8.87
C VAL A 62 -2.06 6.94 8.44
N GLU A 63 -2.20 8.18 7.98
CA GLU A 63 -3.36 8.62 7.21
C GLU A 63 -3.17 8.23 5.74
N GLY A 64 -4.16 7.54 5.17
CA GLY A 64 -4.09 7.04 3.81
C GLY A 64 -5.46 6.76 3.18
N GLU A 65 -5.42 6.00 2.10
CA GLU A 65 -6.58 5.60 1.32
C GLU A 65 -6.64 4.08 1.21
N ALA A 66 -7.80 3.49 1.50
CA ALA A 66 -8.08 2.11 1.15
C ALA A 66 -8.38 2.05 -0.35
N VAL A 67 -7.52 1.34 -1.10
CA VAL A 67 -7.58 1.26 -2.58
C VAL A 67 -7.93 -0.14 -3.08
N ALA A 68 -7.81 -1.15 -2.22
CA ALA A 68 -8.30 -2.49 -2.47
C ALA A 68 -8.56 -3.19 -1.13
N PHE A 69 -9.42 -4.19 -1.09
CA PHE A 69 -9.66 -4.98 0.10
C PHE A 69 -10.15 -6.39 -0.23
N ASN A 70 -10.05 -7.29 0.73
CA ASN A 70 -10.82 -8.53 0.76
C ASN A 70 -11.47 -8.65 2.14
N GLU A 71 -12.02 -9.83 2.47
CA GLU A 71 -12.71 -10.05 3.74
C GLU A 71 -11.86 -9.62 4.96
N ARG A 72 -10.56 -9.96 4.99
CA ARG A 72 -9.71 -9.77 6.17
C ARG A 72 -8.53 -8.82 6.01
N ALA A 73 -8.27 -8.31 4.81
CA ALA A 73 -7.13 -7.44 4.53
C ALA A 73 -7.52 -6.23 3.67
N VAL A 74 -6.74 -5.16 3.78
CA VAL A 74 -6.93 -3.91 3.05
C VAL A 74 -5.57 -3.45 2.51
N LEU A 75 -5.53 -3.07 1.23
CA LEU A 75 -4.42 -2.35 0.63
C LEU A 75 -4.58 -0.87 0.94
N VAL A 76 -3.63 -0.33 1.68
CA VAL A 76 -3.61 1.08 2.06
C VAL A 76 -2.51 1.77 1.30
N ARG A 77 -2.89 2.84 0.58
CA ARG A 77 -1.96 3.77 -0.06
C ARG A 77 -1.80 5.02 0.80
N PHE A 78 -0.58 5.39 1.14
CA PHE A 78 -0.30 6.52 2.02
C PHE A 78 0.93 7.31 1.56
N PRO A 79 0.97 8.64 1.81
CA PRO A 79 2.08 9.47 1.39
C PRO A 79 3.32 9.22 2.25
N ILE A 80 4.50 9.51 1.69
CA ILE A 80 5.77 9.44 2.42
C ILE A 80 6.49 10.78 2.45
N LEU A 81 7.29 10.98 3.51
CA LEU A 81 8.19 12.13 3.61
C LEU A 81 9.19 12.09 2.43
N GLY A 82 9.41 13.24 1.79
CA GLY A 82 10.23 13.32 0.59
C GLY A 82 9.50 12.97 -0.72
N GLY A 83 8.17 12.87 -0.67
CA GLY A 83 7.30 12.76 -1.84
C GLY A 83 7.08 11.33 -2.35
N GLY A 84 5.94 11.15 -3.00
CA GLY A 84 5.45 9.85 -3.47
C GLY A 84 4.49 9.18 -2.49
N PHE A 85 4.15 7.93 -2.80
CA PHE A 85 3.27 7.09 -2.00
C PHE A 85 3.90 5.72 -1.79
N GLN A 86 3.57 5.09 -0.67
CA GLN A 86 3.78 3.67 -0.45
C GLN A 86 2.44 2.97 -0.33
N GLU A 87 2.46 1.67 -0.59
CA GLU A 87 1.31 0.80 -0.49
C GLU A 87 1.66 -0.39 0.40
N ALA A 88 0.76 -0.76 1.29
CA ALA A 88 0.92 -1.93 2.14
C ALA A 88 -0.42 -2.62 2.34
N TRP A 89 -0.43 -3.94 2.19
CA TRP A 89 -1.52 -4.76 2.70
C TRP A 89 -1.39 -4.88 4.21
N VAL A 90 -2.48 -4.59 4.90
CA VAL A 90 -2.61 -4.72 6.34
C VAL A 90 -3.88 -5.49 6.67
N TRP A 91 -3.92 -6.11 7.85
CA TRP A 91 -5.14 -6.73 8.34
C TRP A 91 -6.24 -5.68 8.49
N ARG A 92 -7.49 -6.04 8.18
CA ARG A 92 -8.65 -5.15 8.27
C ARG A 92 -8.84 -4.59 9.68
N SER A 93 -8.49 -5.36 10.72
CA SER A 93 -8.50 -4.91 12.11
C SER A 93 -7.46 -3.82 12.44
N ALA A 94 -6.44 -3.64 11.59
CA ALA A 94 -5.46 -2.56 11.70
C ALA A 94 -5.91 -1.26 11.04
N VAL A 95 -7.12 -1.23 10.44
CA VAL A 95 -7.65 -0.09 9.70
C VAL A 95 -8.88 0.46 10.40
N THR A 96 -8.88 1.77 10.65
CA THR A 96 -10.03 2.52 11.14
C THR A 96 -10.53 3.43 10.03
N LYS A 97 -11.81 3.31 9.69
CA LYS A 97 -12.44 4.26 8.75
C LYS A 97 -12.49 5.64 9.39
N ARG A 98 -11.98 6.66 8.70
CA ARG A 98 -12.17 8.04 9.15
C ARG A 98 -13.60 8.42 8.80
N ARG A 99 -14.44 8.71 9.80
CA ARG A 99 -15.74 9.34 9.53
C ARG A 99 -15.44 10.69 8.86
N GLN A 100 -16.03 10.90 7.69
CA GLN A 100 -16.03 12.22 7.02
C GLN A 100 -17.05 13.13 7.67
#